data_AF-A0A7I7MPA2-F1
#
_entry.id   AF-A0A7I7MPA2-F1
#
_cell.length_a   1.000
_cell.length_b   1.000
_cell.length_c   1.000
_cell.angle_alpha   90.00
_cell.angle_beta   90.00
_cell.angle_gamma   90.00
#
_symmetry.space_group_name_H-M   'P 1'
#
loop_
_entity.id
_entity.type
_entity.pdbx_description
1 polymer ?
#
loop_
_entity_poly.entity_id
_entity_poly.type
_entity_poly.pdbx_seq_one_letter_code
_entity_poly.pdbx_strand_id
1 'polypeptide(L)'
;MWMPTTRPRYQVTETPEVAQALDRAAKRWPGEPRSTLLRRLIEVGGGILERDERAEDGAHRAAVLASSGRYPEAFGPDYLAELRADWPT
;
A
#
# COMPACT_ATOMS: atom_id res chain seq x y z
N MET A 1 7.76 -24.91 28.31
CA MET A 1 7.31 -25.65 27.12
C MET A 1 7.01 -24.62 26.03
N TRP A 2 7.91 -24.47 25.06
CA TRP A 2 7.71 -23.61 23.89
C TRP A 2 6.51 -24.15 23.10
N MET A 3 5.45 -23.35 22.95
CA MET A 3 4.26 -23.71 22.15
C MET A 3 4.46 -23.18 20.73
N PRO A 4 4.73 -24.04 19.73
CA PRO A 4 4.93 -23.58 18.37
C PRO A 4 3.58 -23.22 17.74
N THR A 5 3.55 -22.06 17.08
CA THR A 5 2.53 -21.54 16.14
C THR A 5 1.46 -20.59 16.68
N THR A 6 1.89 -19.41 17.16
CA THR A 6 1.02 -18.21 17.34
C THR A 6 0.67 -17.55 15.99
N ARG A 7 0.25 -18.31 14.98
CA ARG A 7 -0.30 -17.70 13.75
C ARG A 7 -1.83 -17.72 13.82
N PRO A 8 -2.51 -16.58 13.70
CA PRO A 8 -3.96 -16.54 13.70
C PRO A 8 -4.49 -17.37 12.53
N ARG A 9 -5.58 -18.11 12.78
CA ARG A 9 -6.24 -18.94 11.78
C ARG A 9 -7.53 -18.25 11.37
N TYR A 10 -7.72 -18.09 10.07
CA TYR A 10 -8.93 -17.53 9.49
C TYR A 10 -9.68 -18.65 8.77
N GLN A 11 -10.96 -18.82 9.10
CA GLN A 11 -11.84 -19.73 8.38
C GLN A 11 -12.41 -18.99 7.17
N VAL A 12 -12.37 -19.62 6.00
CA VAL A 12 -12.92 -19.07 4.76
C VAL A 12 -13.87 -20.10 4.17
N THR A 13 -15.10 -19.68 3.93
CA THR A 13 -16.08 -20.48 3.20
C THR A 13 -15.84 -20.31 1.71
N GLU A 14 -15.74 -21.43 0.98
CA GLU A 14 -15.58 -21.40 -0.46
C GLU A 14 -16.91 -21.05 -1.14
N THR A 15 -17.12 -19.76 -1.37
CA THR A 15 -18.22 -19.26 -2.20
C THR A 15 -17.93 -19.52 -3.69
N PRO A 16 -18.91 -19.38 -4.60
CA PRO A 16 -18.67 -19.52 -6.04
C PRO A 16 -17.55 -18.61 -6.58
N GLU A 17 -17.42 -17.40 -6.03
CA GLU A 17 -16.38 -16.44 -6.40
C GLU A 17 -15.00 -16.89 -5.92
N VAL A 18 -14.92 -17.40 -4.69
CA VAL A 18 -13.69 -17.98 -4.13
C VAL A 18 -13.28 -19.21 -4.95
N ALA A 19 -14.22 -20.07 -5.32
CA ALA A 19 -13.96 -21.22 -6.16
C ALA A 19 -13.40 -20.81 -7.53
N GLN A 20 -14.02 -19.82 -8.18
CA GLN A 20 -13.53 -19.31 -9.46
C GLN A 20 -12.13 -18.71 -9.34
N ALA A 21 -11.86 -17.94 -8.28
CA ALA A 21 -10.53 -17.37 -8.04
C ALA A 21 -9.47 -18.46 -7.85
N LEU A 22 -9.79 -19.51 -7.09
CA LEU A 22 -8.91 -20.67 -6.89
C LEU A 22 -8.69 -21.45 -8.18
N ASP A 23 -9.70 -21.59 -9.04
CA ASP A 23 -9.54 -22.27 -10.33
C ASP A 23 -8.65 -21.46 -11.28
N ARG A 24 -8.73 -20.13 -11.25
CA ARG A 24 -7.75 -19.27 -11.96
C ARG A 24 -6.35 -19.41 -11.37
N ALA A 25 -6.24 -19.46 -10.04
CA ALA A 25 -4.96 -19.67 -9.36
C ALA A 25 -4.35 -21.03 -9.71
N ALA A 26 -5.15 -22.09 -9.82
CA ALA A 26 -4.69 -23.42 -10.21
C ALA A 26 -4.12 -23.46 -11.63
N LYS A 27 -4.61 -22.62 -12.55
CA LYS A 27 -4.00 -22.45 -13.89
C LYS A 27 -2.60 -21.82 -13.81
N ARG A 28 -2.40 -20.89 -12.86
CA ARG A 28 -1.13 -20.19 -12.61
C ARG A 28 -0.14 -21.07 -11.84
N TRP A 29 -0.63 -21.87 -10.89
CA TRP A 29 0.13 -22.76 -10.01
C TRP A 29 -0.48 -24.16 -10.04
N PRO A 30 -0.21 -24.94 -11.09
CA PRO A 30 -0.81 -26.27 -11.25
C PRO A 30 -0.31 -27.25 -10.19
N GLY A 31 -1.22 -28.10 -9.70
CA GLY A 31 -0.91 -29.15 -8.73
C GLY A 31 -0.84 -28.70 -7.27
N GLU A 32 -1.03 -27.41 -6.98
CA GLU A 32 -1.06 -26.93 -5.60
C GLU A 32 -2.42 -27.16 -4.92
N PRO A 33 -2.42 -27.50 -3.61
CA PRO A 33 -3.66 -27.57 -2.82
C PRO A 33 -4.39 -26.23 -2.76
N ARG A 34 -5.72 -26.25 -2.69
CA ARG A 34 -6.56 -25.04 -2.61
C ARG A 34 -6.17 -24.11 -1.46
N SER A 35 -5.77 -24.65 -0.30
CA SER A 35 -5.30 -23.84 0.83
C SER A 35 -4.01 -23.08 0.54
N THR A 36 -3.09 -23.68 -0.22
CA THR A 36 -1.86 -23.03 -0.68
C THR A 36 -2.17 -21.95 -1.72
N LEU A 37 -3.08 -22.23 -2.65
CA LEU A 37 -3.57 -21.26 -3.63
C LEU A 37 -4.22 -20.05 -2.95
N LEU A 38 -5.03 -20.27 -1.90
CA LEU A 38 -5.65 -19.19 -1.13
C LEU A 38 -4.59 -18.27 -0.50
N ARG A 39 -3.56 -18.84 0.13
CA ARG A 39 -2.43 -18.06 0.66
C ARG A 39 -1.73 -17.25 -0.44
N ARG A 40 -1.44 -17.85 -1.60
CA ARG A 40 -0.80 -17.16 -2.71
C ARG A 40 -1.65 -16.02 -3.26
N LEU A 41 -2.96 -16.22 -3.36
CA LEU A 41 -3.90 -15.17 -3.78
C LEU A 41 -3.88 -13.99 -2.81
N ILE A 42 -3.85 -14.26 -1.50
CA ILE A 42 -3.73 -13.20 -0.48
C ILE A 42 -2.41 -12.45 -0.63
N GLU A 43 -1.30 -13.13 -0.86
CA GLU A 43 0.02 -12.51 -1.07
C GLU A 43 0.05 -11.64 -2.34
N VAL A 44 -0.55 -12.11 -3.44
CA VAL A 44 -0.68 -11.32 -4.67
C VAL A 44 -1.57 -10.10 -4.45
N GLY A 45 -2.70 -10.26 -3.76
CA GLY A 45 -3.61 -9.16 -3.42
C GLY A 45 -2.95 -8.10 -2.55
N GLY A 46 -2.24 -8.51 -1.50
CA GLY A 46 -1.47 -7.60 -0.65
C GLY A 46 -0.42 -6.82 -1.44
N GLY A 47 0.32 -7.48 -2.33
CA GLY A 47 1.28 -6.80 -3.18
C GLY A 47 0.67 -5.85 -4.21
N ILE A 48 -0.60 -6.02 -4.60
CA ILE A 48 -1.34 -5.05 -5.42
C ILE A 48 -1.69 -3.83 -4.56
N LEU A 49 -2.27 -4.03 -3.38
CA LEU A 49 -2.62 -2.95 -2.46
C LEU A 49 -1.40 -2.09 -2.08
N GLU A 50 -0.27 -2.72 -1.74
CA GLU A 50 0.97 -1.99 -1.45
C GLU A 50 1.48 -1.16 -2.62
N ARG A 51 1.26 -1.62 -3.87
CA ARG A 51 1.66 -0.86 -5.06
C ARG A 51 0.73 0.32 -5.31
N ASP A 52 -0.57 0.12 -5.12
CA ASP A 52 -1.57 1.16 -5.28
C ASP A 52 -1.37 2.27 -4.24
N GLU A 53 -1.16 1.91 -2.97
CA GLU A 53 -0.82 2.86 -1.90
C GLU A 53 0.44 3.68 -2.22
N ARG A 54 1.50 3.03 -2.69
CA ARG A 54 2.73 3.74 -3.11
C ARG A 54 2.50 4.65 -4.32
N ALA A 55 1.63 4.25 -5.24
CA ALA A 55 1.29 5.07 -6.40
C ALA A 55 0.50 6.31 -6.00
N GLU A 56 -0.46 6.16 -5.08
CA GLU A 56 -1.21 7.28 -4.49
C GLU A 56 -0.29 8.24 -3.73
N ASP A 57 0.61 7.72 -2.90
CA ASP A 57 1.62 8.53 -2.19
C ASP A 57 2.55 9.27 -3.17
N GLY A 58 2.97 8.59 -4.23
CA GLY A 58 3.78 9.18 -5.30
C GLY A 58 3.04 10.30 -6.03
N ALA A 59 1.78 10.10 -6.37
CA ALA A 59 0.93 11.10 -7.01
C ALA A 59 0.68 12.30 -6.08
N HIS A 60 0.43 12.05 -4.80
CA HIS A 60 0.26 13.09 -3.79
C HIS A 60 1.54 13.92 -3.64
N ARG A 61 2.70 13.27 -3.48
CA ARG A 61 4.00 13.96 -3.39
C ARG A 61 4.30 14.75 -4.66
N ALA A 62 3.99 14.22 -5.85
CA ALA A 62 4.16 14.95 -7.11
C ALA A 62 3.25 16.18 -7.18
N ALA A 63 2.01 16.09 -6.71
CA ALA A 63 1.08 17.23 -6.63
C ALA A 63 1.56 18.31 -5.63
N VAL A 64 2.10 17.90 -4.48
CA VAL A 64 2.72 18.83 -3.52
C VAL A 64 3.94 19.51 -4.13
N LEU A 65 4.82 18.76 -4.80
CA LEU A 65 6.01 19.34 -5.45
C LEU A 65 5.65 20.27 -6.62
N ALA A 66 4.65 19.91 -7.43
CA ALA A 66 4.18 20.74 -8.54
C ALA A 66 3.49 22.04 -8.09
N SER A 67 2.97 22.08 -6.86
CA SER A 67 2.43 23.30 -6.25
C SER A 67 3.48 24.08 -5.45
N SER A 68 4.51 23.39 -4.93
CA SER A 68 5.65 24.03 -4.26
C SER A 68 6.49 24.84 -5.26
N GLY A 69 6.74 26.11 -4.97
CA GLY A 69 7.52 26.99 -5.84
C GLY A 69 6.76 27.62 -7.01
N ARG A 70 5.42 27.52 -7.06
CA ARG A 70 4.58 28.15 -8.09
C ARG A 70 4.38 29.67 -7.92
N TYR A 71 4.82 30.25 -6.81
CA TYR A 71 4.77 31.70 -6.55
C TYR A 71 6.12 32.26 -6.11
N PRO A 72 7.18 32.16 -6.93
CA PRO A 72 8.48 32.73 -6.61
C PRO A 72 8.43 34.26 -6.49
N GLU A 73 7.47 34.93 -7.15
CA GLU A 73 7.21 36.36 -7.01
C GLU A 73 6.49 36.77 -5.70
N ALA A 74 5.84 35.84 -5.00
CA ALA A 74 5.09 36.15 -3.77
C ALA A 74 5.94 36.08 -2.50
N PHE A 75 7.07 35.37 -2.55
CA PHE A 75 7.96 35.16 -1.41
C PHE A 75 9.37 35.64 -1.77
N GLY A 76 9.67 36.88 -1.37
CA GLY A 76 10.98 37.50 -1.58
C GLY A 76 12.11 36.74 -0.88
N PRO A 77 13.37 37.02 -1.24
CA PRO A 77 14.55 36.30 -0.72
C PRO A 77 14.67 36.32 0.81
N ASP A 78 14.16 37.37 1.47
CA ASP A 78 14.25 37.55 2.92
C ASP A 78 13.00 37.04 3.69
N TYR A 79 11.95 36.59 2.98
CA TYR A 79 10.67 36.17 3.55
C TYR A 79 10.81 35.09 4.64
N LEU A 80 11.69 34.11 4.43
CA LEU A 80 11.93 33.04 5.42
C LEU A 80 12.70 33.52 6.66
N ALA A 81 13.52 34.57 6.53
CA ALA A 81 14.24 35.15 7.64
C ALA A 81 13.30 36.01 8.51
N GLU A 82 12.44 36.80 7.87
CA GLU A 82 11.42 37.61 8.53
C GLU A 82 10.40 36.74 9.28
N LEU A 83 9.90 35.67 8.63
CA LEU A 83 8.93 34.75 9.25
C LEU A 83 9.49 34.03 10.49
N ARG A 84 10.79 33.69 10.48
CA ARG A 84 11.44 33.04 11.63
C ARG A 84 11.72 34.01 12.78
N ALA A 85 11.94 35.29 12.47
CA ALA A 85 12.15 36.31 13.48
C ALA A 85 10.84 36.65 14.24
N ASP A 86 9.68 36.46 13.60
CA ASP A 86 8.36 36.75 14.18
C ASP A 86 7.84 35.62 15.11
N TRP A 87 8.49 34.45 15.13
CA TRP A 87 8.11 33.37 16.04
C TRP A 87 8.88 33.46 17.36
N PRO A 88 8.20 33.60 18.53
CA PRO A 88 8.88 33.60 19.82
C PRO A 88 9.36 32.18 20.16
N THR A 89 10.64 32.04 20.51
CA THR A 89 11.22 30.85 21.17
C THR A 89 10.69 30.63 22.57
#